data_AF-A0A101JT45-F1
#
_entry.id   AF-A0A101JT45-F1
#
_cell.length_a   1.000
_cell.length_b   1.000
_cell.length_c   1.000
_cell.angle_alpha   90.00
_cell.angle_beta   90.00
_cell.angle_gamma   90.00
#
_symmetry.space_group_name_H-M   'P 1'
#
loop_
_entity.id
_entity.type
_entity.pdbx_description
1 polymer ?
#
loop_
_entity_poly.entity_id
_entity_poly.type
_entity_poly.pdbx_seq_one_letter_code
_entity_poly.pdbx_strand_id
1 'polypeptide(L)'
;MTKPRTLTWRAGTVTAVRQETPSARTLVLDVPDWTGHLPGQHVDLRLTAEDGYSAQRSYSIASAGSGPLEITIQRLEDGEVSPYLTDVVETGDRIELRGPIGGWFVWRSAQPAPVLLVAGGSGIVPLMAMIRERGQVRGRQPFRLIYSVRSPEDACYAAELQRRVRDDPGLDVHMVYTRTAPAGWPTPPKRIDVATVNSHGWPPDFAPDVFVCGPSSFVETAADILVALGHDPKKIRTERFGGA
;
A
#
# COMPACT_ATOMS: atom_id res chain seq x y z
N MET A 1 18.78 19.97 17.68
CA MET A 1 18.89 18.55 17.31
C MET A 1 17.98 17.76 18.22
N THR A 2 16.81 17.34 17.73
CA THR A 2 15.86 16.51 18.49
C THR A 2 16.46 15.12 18.62
N LYS A 3 16.58 14.59 19.85
CA LYS A 3 17.01 13.20 20.10
C LYS A 3 16.15 12.26 19.24
N PRO A 4 16.73 11.27 18.54
CA PRO A 4 15.93 10.27 17.84
C PRO A 4 15.01 9.60 18.86
N ARG A 5 13.71 9.66 18.61
CA ARG A 5 12.70 9.10 19.50
C ARG A 5 12.80 7.58 19.41
N THR A 6 13.24 6.93 20.48
CA THR A 6 13.28 5.47 20.54
C THR A 6 11.88 4.92 20.32
N LEU A 7 11.71 4.08 19.31
CA LEU A 7 10.43 3.41 19.07
C LEU A 7 10.20 2.36 20.16
N THR A 8 9.08 2.48 20.85
CA THR A 8 8.66 1.55 21.90
C THR A 8 7.65 0.56 21.35
N TRP A 9 7.74 -0.70 21.76
CA TRP A 9 6.68 -1.69 21.55
C TRP A 9 5.43 -1.28 22.35
N ARG A 10 4.26 -1.43 21.73
CA ARG A 10 2.96 -1.09 22.28
C ARG A 10 1.97 -2.17 21.92
N ALA A 11 1.04 -2.48 22.82
CA ALA A 11 -0.07 -3.35 22.51
C ALA A 11 -1.18 -2.55 21.81
N GLY A 12 -1.61 -3.02 20.64
CA GLY A 12 -2.84 -2.59 19.98
C GLY A 12 -3.91 -3.67 20.12
N THR A 13 -5.17 -3.26 20.22
CA THR A 13 -6.32 -4.17 20.21
C THR A 13 -6.93 -4.21 18.82
N VAL A 14 -7.16 -5.41 18.28
CA VAL A 14 -7.89 -5.59 17.02
C VAL A 14 -9.36 -5.23 17.26
N THR A 15 -9.83 -4.17 16.61
CA THR A 15 -11.22 -3.69 16.74
C THR A 15 -12.10 -4.13 15.59
N ALA A 16 -11.52 -4.47 14.44
CA ALA A 16 -12.23 -5.08 13.32
C ALA A 16 -11.27 -5.87 12.41
N VAL A 17 -11.84 -6.87 11.75
CA VAL A 17 -11.18 -7.67 10.70
C VAL A 17 -12.02 -7.57 9.43
N ARG A 18 -11.39 -7.23 8.31
CA ARG A 18 -12.04 -7.13 6.99
C ARG A 18 -11.34 -8.03 5.98
N GLN A 19 -12.07 -8.94 5.35
CA GLN A 19 -11.53 -9.71 4.22
C GLN A 19 -11.43 -8.80 2.99
N GLU A 20 -10.25 -8.69 2.39
CA GLU A 20 -10.01 -7.91 1.17
C GLU A 20 -10.05 -8.78 -0.09
N THR A 21 -9.40 -9.94 -0.01
CA THR A 21 -9.30 -10.95 -1.09
C THR A 21 -9.28 -12.33 -0.44
N PRO A 22 -9.39 -13.46 -1.17
CA PRO A 22 -9.22 -14.78 -0.56
C PRO A 22 -7.89 -14.98 0.19
N SER A 23 -6.86 -14.21 -0.15
CA SER A 23 -5.52 -14.31 0.46
C SER A 23 -5.13 -13.09 1.32
N ALA A 24 -5.99 -12.09 1.49
CA ALA A 24 -5.63 -10.88 2.23
C ALA A 24 -6.74 -10.38 3.16
N ARG A 25 -6.33 -9.91 4.35
CA ARG A 25 -7.20 -9.30 5.35
C ARG A 25 -6.63 -7.97 5.84
N THR A 26 -7.52 -7.06 6.17
CA THR A 26 -7.21 -5.82 6.89
C THR A 26 -7.55 -6.00 8.37
N LEU A 27 -6.60 -5.69 9.25
CA LEU A 27 -6.80 -5.56 10.68
C LEU A 27 -6.89 -4.08 11.03
N VAL A 28 -7.96 -3.69 11.73
CA VAL A 28 -8.13 -2.37 12.32
C VAL A 28 -7.68 -2.45 13.77
N LEU A 29 -6.72 -1.61 14.15
CA LEU A 29 -6.08 -1.61 15.45
C LEU A 29 -6.39 -0.30 16.17
N ASP A 30 -6.92 -0.43 17.38
CA ASP A 30 -6.88 0.65 18.37
C ASP A 30 -5.58 0.55 19.16
N VAL A 31 -4.74 1.58 19.04
CA VAL A 31 -3.41 1.62 19.63
C VAL A 31 -3.34 2.82 20.56
N PRO A 32 -3.32 2.62 21.89
CA PRO A 32 -3.20 3.71 22.84
C PRO A 32 -1.99 4.60 22.54
N ASP A 33 -2.20 5.92 22.67
CA ASP A 33 -1.20 6.96 22.41
C ASP A 33 -0.56 6.92 21.01
N TRP A 34 -1.31 6.41 20.01
CA TRP A 34 -0.91 6.51 18.62
C TRP A 34 -1.01 7.95 18.13
N THR A 35 0.13 8.54 17.81
CA THR A 35 0.24 9.97 17.47
C THR A 35 0.01 10.25 15.98
N GLY A 36 -0.56 9.29 15.25
CA GLY A 36 -0.70 9.34 13.79
C GLY A 36 0.57 8.89 13.05
N HIS A 37 0.49 8.94 11.73
CA HIS A 37 1.53 8.48 10.81
C HIS A 37 1.41 9.23 9.47
N LEU A 38 2.41 9.07 8.60
CA LEU A 38 2.37 9.58 7.23
C LEU A 38 1.96 8.45 6.27
N PRO A 39 1.17 8.75 5.22
CA PRO A 39 0.79 7.75 4.24
C PRO A 39 2.02 7.22 3.50
N GLY A 40 2.20 5.90 3.56
CA GLY A 40 3.38 5.20 3.06
C GLY A 40 4.38 4.76 4.14
N GLN A 41 4.13 5.05 5.41
CA GLN A 41 4.87 4.43 6.52
C GLN A 41 4.36 3.01 6.83
N HIS A 42 5.15 2.26 7.58
CA HIS A 42 4.82 0.91 8.06
C HIS A 42 4.94 0.82 9.58
N VAL A 43 4.47 -0.29 10.14
CA VAL A 43 4.74 -0.72 11.52
C VAL A 43 5.45 -2.06 11.51
N ASP A 44 6.26 -2.32 12.53
CA ASP A 44 6.70 -3.69 12.81
C ASP A 44 5.70 -4.32 13.77
N LEU A 45 5.21 -5.51 13.44
CA LEU A 45 4.47 -6.36 14.36
C LEU A 45 5.41 -7.38 14.98
N ARG A 46 5.19 -7.70 16.26
CA ARG A 46 5.83 -8.81 16.97
C ARG A 46 4.77 -9.79 17.41
N LEU A 47 4.97 -11.05 17.06
CA LEU A 47 4.23 -12.18 17.60
C LEU A 47 5.17 -12.98 18.48
N THR A 48 4.72 -13.31 19.69
CA THR A 48 5.49 -14.13 20.64
C THR A 48 4.68 -15.38 20.94
N ALA A 49 5.24 -16.55 20.65
CA ALA A 49 4.65 -17.85 20.94
C ALA A 49 4.77 -18.19 22.44
N GLU A 50 4.01 -19.18 22.90
CA GLU A 50 3.99 -19.61 24.31
C GLU A 50 5.34 -20.10 24.82
N ASP A 51 6.17 -20.66 23.94
CA ASP A 51 7.54 -21.10 24.23
C ASP A 51 8.55 -19.93 24.31
N GLY A 52 8.09 -18.69 24.11
CA GLY A 52 8.89 -17.47 24.16
C GLY A 52 9.57 -17.11 22.83
N TYR A 53 9.42 -17.92 21.77
CA TYR A 53 9.91 -17.56 20.46
C TYR A 53 9.16 -16.33 19.92
N SER A 54 9.88 -15.38 19.30
CA SER A 54 9.25 -14.19 18.72
C SER A 54 9.67 -13.94 17.28
N ALA A 55 8.68 -13.69 16.43
CA ALA A 55 8.87 -13.29 15.04
C ALA A 55 8.43 -11.84 14.85
N GLN A 56 9.18 -11.09 14.06
CA GLN A 56 8.88 -9.70 13.72
C GLN A 56 8.75 -9.53 12.22
N ARG A 57 7.69 -8.83 11.76
CA ARG A 57 7.50 -8.51 10.34
C ARG A 57 6.94 -7.10 10.18
N SER A 58 7.39 -6.42 9.14
CA SER A 58 6.93 -5.08 8.79
C SER A 58 5.67 -5.16 7.93
N TYR A 59 4.68 -4.33 8.25
CA TYR A 59 3.43 -4.20 7.50
C TYR A 59 3.15 -2.73 7.21
N SER A 60 2.96 -2.40 5.93
CA SER A 60 2.57 -1.06 5.50
C SER A 60 1.24 -0.67 6.13
N ILE A 61 1.14 0.59 6.54
CA ILE A 61 -0.10 1.15 7.07
C ILE A 61 -1.02 1.45 5.89
N ALA A 62 -2.26 0.99 5.97
CA ALA A 62 -3.30 1.16 4.96
C ALA A 62 -4.16 2.40 5.21
N SER A 63 -4.30 2.87 6.45
CA SER A 63 -5.16 4.01 6.78
C SER A 63 -4.54 5.36 6.43
N ALA A 64 -5.36 6.41 6.41
CA ALA A 64 -4.89 7.79 6.38
C ALA A 64 -4.18 8.13 7.71
N GLY A 65 -3.44 9.24 7.76
CA GLY A 65 -2.66 9.63 8.94
C GLY A 65 -3.50 9.90 10.19
N SER A 66 -4.80 10.10 10.02
CA SER A 66 -5.81 10.26 11.08
C SER A 66 -6.76 9.05 11.17
N GLY A 67 -7.21 8.75 12.39
CA GLY A 67 -8.14 7.64 12.67
C GLY A 67 -7.45 6.37 13.15
N PRO A 68 -8.19 5.24 13.19
CA PRO A 68 -7.63 3.96 13.63
C PRO A 68 -6.53 3.47 12.68
N LEU A 69 -5.59 2.70 13.22
CA LEU A 69 -4.50 2.13 12.44
C LEU A 69 -5.02 0.94 11.65
N GLU A 70 -4.94 0.98 10.32
CA GLU A 70 -5.25 -0.18 9.48
C GLU A 70 -3.96 -0.77 8.93
N ILE A 71 -3.81 -2.09 9.01
CA ILE A 71 -2.76 -2.83 8.30
C ILE A 71 -3.42 -3.91 7.46
N THR A 72 -2.88 -4.18 6.29
CA THR A 72 -3.41 -5.21 5.40
C THR A 72 -2.34 -6.23 5.11
N ILE A 73 -2.66 -7.47 5.46
CA ILE A 73 -1.77 -8.61 5.42
C ILE A 73 -2.21 -9.49 4.26
N GLN A 74 -1.29 -9.75 3.34
CA GLN A 74 -1.43 -10.83 2.38
C GLN A 74 -0.76 -12.09 2.93
N ARG A 75 -1.48 -13.20 2.91
CA ARG A 75 -1.00 -14.51 3.28
C ARG A 75 0.10 -14.95 2.32
N LEU A 76 1.24 -15.32 2.90
CA LEU A 76 2.27 -16.12 2.24
C LEU A 76 2.09 -17.58 2.70
N GLU A 77 2.08 -18.53 1.77
CA GLU A 77 1.89 -19.96 2.06
C GLU A 77 2.95 -20.48 3.04
N ASP A 78 4.22 -20.12 2.80
CA ASP A 78 5.36 -20.46 3.67
C ASP A 78 5.68 -19.37 4.70
N GLY A 79 4.71 -18.48 4.97
CA GLY A 79 4.90 -17.39 5.91
C GLY A 79 4.80 -17.85 7.36
N GLU A 80 5.73 -17.41 8.21
CA GLU A 80 5.68 -17.69 9.65
C GLU A 80 4.61 -16.86 10.38
N VAL A 81 4.45 -15.60 9.97
CA VAL A 81 3.60 -14.60 10.65
C VAL A 81 2.28 -14.38 9.93
N SER A 82 2.29 -14.33 8.59
CA SER A 82 1.09 -13.98 7.82
C SER A 82 -0.06 -14.97 8.00
N PRO A 83 0.14 -16.31 8.10
CA PRO A 83 -0.96 -17.24 8.36
C PRO A 83 -1.69 -16.99 9.66
N TYR A 84 -0.94 -16.73 10.74
CA TYR A 84 -1.54 -16.43 12.03
C TYR A 84 -2.40 -15.15 11.94
N LEU A 85 -1.86 -14.09 11.35
CA LEU A 85 -2.56 -12.81 11.19
C LEU A 85 -3.77 -12.91 10.25
N THR A 86 -3.77 -13.81 9.26
CA THR A 86 -4.89 -13.96 8.32
C THR A 86 -5.91 -15.00 8.73
N ASP A 87 -5.56 -16.00 9.53
CA ASP A 87 -6.44 -17.14 9.78
C ASP A 87 -6.88 -17.24 11.24
N VAL A 88 -6.06 -16.77 12.18
CA VAL A 88 -6.25 -16.99 13.63
C VAL A 88 -6.66 -15.71 14.35
N VAL A 89 -6.08 -14.57 14.00
CA VAL A 89 -6.39 -13.30 14.69
C VAL A 89 -7.85 -12.89 14.51
N GLU A 90 -8.50 -12.55 15.62
CA GLU A 90 -9.88 -12.09 15.70
C GLU A 90 -10.01 -10.73 16.39
N THR A 91 -11.21 -10.14 16.31
CA THR A 91 -11.54 -8.93 17.06
C THR A 91 -11.42 -9.19 18.57
N GLY A 92 -10.72 -8.29 19.28
CA GLY A 92 -10.43 -8.40 20.70
C GLY A 92 -9.00 -8.84 21.00
N ASP A 93 -8.31 -9.46 20.03
CA ASP A 93 -6.93 -9.88 20.20
C ASP A 93 -5.97 -8.71 20.36
N ARG A 94 -4.88 -8.95 21.09
CA ARG A 94 -3.81 -7.98 21.27
C ARG A 94 -2.63 -8.31 20.36
N ILE A 95 -2.15 -7.30 19.66
CA ILE A 95 -0.96 -7.40 18.81
C ILE A 95 0.07 -6.39 19.29
N GLU A 96 1.30 -6.84 19.48
CA GLU A 96 2.41 -5.92 19.76
C GLU A 96 2.92 -5.29 18.47
N LEU A 97 3.03 -3.96 18.47
CA LEU A 97 3.56 -3.20 17.35
C LEU A 97 4.50 -2.08 17.79
N ARG A 98 5.34 -1.63 16.87
CA ARG A 98 6.08 -0.37 16.99
C ARG A 98 6.04 0.42 15.69
N GLY A 99 6.06 1.74 15.83
CA GLY A 99 6.08 2.65 14.69
C GLY A 99 5.51 4.03 15.02
N PRO A 100 5.18 4.83 14.00
CA PRO A 100 5.38 4.52 12.58
C PRO A 100 6.87 4.50 12.18
N ILE A 101 7.23 3.66 11.20
CA ILE A 101 8.59 3.49 10.66
C ILE A 101 8.61 3.92 9.20
N GLY A 102 9.75 4.45 8.76
CA GLY A 102 9.96 4.93 7.40
C GLY A 102 9.88 6.45 7.29
N GLY A 103 9.96 6.94 6.06
CA GLY A 103 10.02 8.38 5.78
C GLY A 103 10.49 8.71 4.37
N TRP A 104 11.12 7.75 3.69
CA TRP A 104 11.46 7.84 2.28
C TRP A 104 10.20 7.72 1.40
N PHE A 105 9.42 6.65 1.58
CA PHE A 105 8.26 6.33 0.75
C PHE A 105 6.97 7.00 1.23
N VAL A 106 7.01 8.28 1.61
CA VAL A 106 5.84 8.99 2.14
C VAL A 106 5.32 10.05 1.17
N TRP A 107 4.01 10.19 1.08
CA TRP A 107 3.38 11.33 0.41
C TRP A 107 3.05 12.42 1.43
N ARG A 108 3.16 13.68 1.01
CA ARG A 108 2.83 14.86 1.83
C ARG A 108 1.97 15.80 1.00
N SER A 109 0.81 16.13 1.53
CA SER A 109 -0.21 16.91 0.84
C SER A 109 0.18 18.33 0.46
N ALA A 110 1.26 18.88 1.04
CA ALA A 110 1.77 20.21 0.70
C ALA A 110 2.45 20.31 -0.68
N GLN A 111 2.66 19.20 -1.40
CA GLN A 111 3.42 19.17 -2.66
C GLN A 111 2.51 19.38 -3.88
N PRO A 112 2.61 20.46 -4.67
CA PRO A 112 1.60 20.79 -5.69
C PRO A 112 1.57 19.87 -6.92
N ALA A 113 2.53 18.94 -7.06
CA ALA A 113 2.67 18.11 -8.25
C ALA A 113 1.55 17.05 -8.35
N PRO A 114 1.16 16.63 -9.57
CA PRO A 114 0.35 15.44 -9.74
C PRO A 114 1.08 14.20 -9.20
N VAL A 115 0.32 13.17 -8.82
CA VAL A 115 0.91 11.94 -8.26
C VAL A 115 0.60 10.75 -9.15
N LEU A 116 1.62 9.92 -9.38
CA LEU A 116 1.51 8.62 -10.03
C LEU A 116 1.79 7.51 -9.02
N LEU A 117 0.81 6.64 -8.81
CA LEU A 117 0.90 5.46 -7.96
C LEU A 117 0.97 4.22 -8.86
N VAL A 118 1.94 3.34 -8.61
CA VAL A 118 2.13 2.10 -9.38
C VAL A 118 2.22 0.93 -8.40
N ALA A 119 1.17 0.13 -8.31
CA ALA A 119 1.07 -0.98 -7.38
C ALA A 119 1.12 -2.35 -8.08
N GLY A 120 1.84 -3.29 -7.48
CA GLY A 120 1.76 -4.71 -7.80
C GLY A 120 1.25 -5.51 -6.60
N GLY A 121 0.12 -6.23 -6.72
CA GLY A 121 -0.42 -7.08 -5.66
C GLY A 121 -0.70 -6.32 -4.35
N SER A 122 -0.17 -6.80 -3.22
CA SER A 122 -0.28 -6.11 -1.92
C SER A 122 0.50 -4.80 -1.82
N GLY A 123 1.27 -4.42 -2.85
CA GLY A 123 1.91 -3.10 -2.93
C GLY A 123 0.93 -1.93 -2.98
N ILE A 124 -0.36 -2.21 -3.18
CA ILE A 124 -1.42 -1.21 -3.06
C ILE A 124 -1.57 -0.68 -1.63
N VAL A 125 -1.17 -1.42 -0.59
CA VAL A 125 -1.43 -1.06 0.81
C VAL A 125 -0.91 0.34 1.18
N PRO A 126 0.40 0.66 1.03
CA PRO A 126 0.89 2.01 1.33
C PRO A 126 0.34 3.07 0.37
N LEU A 127 0.00 2.70 -0.87
CA LEU A 127 -0.57 3.62 -1.86
C LEU A 127 -2.04 3.94 -1.54
N MET A 128 -2.76 3.01 -0.93
CA MET A 128 -4.12 3.19 -0.45
C MET A 128 -4.16 4.19 0.71
N ALA A 129 -3.16 4.18 1.59
CA ALA A 129 -2.99 5.22 2.60
C ALA A 129 -2.86 6.61 1.96
N MET A 130 -2.10 6.74 0.87
CA MET A 130 -1.95 8.01 0.13
C MET A 130 -3.28 8.45 -0.50
N ILE A 131 -4.04 7.52 -1.10
CA ILE A 131 -5.37 7.79 -1.67
C ILE A 131 -6.37 8.21 -0.58
N ARG A 132 -6.37 7.52 0.57
CA ARG A 132 -7.25 7.83 1.70
C ARG A 132 -6.93 9.20 2.29
N GLU A 133 -5.65 9.50 2.50
CA GLU A 133 -5.18 10.82 2.97
C GLU A 133 -5.57 11.93 1.98
N ARG A 134 -5.36 11.71 0.67
CA ARG A 134 -5.76 12.67 -0.38
C ARG A 134 -7.25 13.02 -0.27
N GLY A 135 -8.10 12.04 -0.02
CA GLY A 135 -9.54 12.24 0.18
C GLY A 135 -9.88 13.17 1.36
N GLN A 136 -8.99 13.35 2.33
CA GLN A 136 -9.21 14.23 3.49
C GLN A 136 -8.72 15.66 3.28
N VAL A 137 -7.86 15.90 2.28
CA VAL A 137 -7.23 17.21 2.05
C VAL A 137 -8.07 18.09 1.13
N ARG A 138 -8.09 19.41 1.41
CA ARG A 138 -8.67 20.43 0.51
C ARG A 138 -7.69 20.79 -0.61
N GLY A 139 -8.17 20.99 -1.84
CA GLY A 139 -7.29 21.28 -2.98
C GLY A 139 -6.50 20.05 -3.45
N ARG A 140 -7.20 18.92 -3.62
CA ARG A 140 -6.62 17.62 -3.93
C ARG A 140 -5.83 17.65 -5.24
N GLN A 141 -4.54 17.29 -5.19
CA GLN A 141 -3.75 17.05 -6.41
C GLN A 141 -4.36 15.90 -7.21
N PRO A 142 -4.27 15.88 -8.53
CA PRO A 142 -4.76 14.76 -9.31
C PRO A 142 -3.84 13.54 -9.12
N PHE A 143 -4.45 12.39 -8.85
CA PHE A 143 -3.78 11.10 -8.65
C PHE A 143 -4.14 10.17 -9.80
N ARG A 144 -3.14 9.44 -10.30
CA ARG A 144 -3.34 8.29 -11.17
C ARG A 144 -2.78 7.05 -10.50
N LEU A 145 -3.55 5.98 -10.46
CA LEU A 145 -3.13 4.67 -9.98
C LEU A 145 -3.10 3.68 -11.15
N ILE A 146 -1.95 3.04 -11.36
CA ILE A 146 -1.83 1.83 -12.17
C ILE A 146 -1.70 0.66 -11.20
N TYR A 147 -2.69 -0.22 -11.17
CA TYR A 147 -2.75 -1.34 -10.24
C TYR A 147 -2.69 -2.69 -10.96
N SER A 148 -1.56 -3.39 -10.82
CA SER A 148 -1.33 -4.70 -11.42
C SER A 148 -1.61 -5.83 -10.44
N VAL A 149 -2.51 -6.73 -10.84
CA VAL A 149 -2.92 -7.92 -10.08
C VAL A 149 -3.01 -9.14 -11.01
N ARG A 150 -3.15 -10.35 -10.46
CA ARG A 150 -3.24 -11.55 -11.31
C ARG A 150 -4.64 -11.69 -11.91
N SER A 151 -5.64 -11.54 -11.05
CA SER A 151 -7.05 -11.63 -11.39
C SER A 151 -7.89 -10.63 -10.58
N PRO A 152 -9.18 -10.42 -10.91
CA PRO A 152 -10.06 -9.54 -10.14
C PRO A 152 -10.17 -9.89 -8.65
N GLU A 153 -10.16 -11.17 -8.31
CA GLU A 153 -10.22 -11.66 -6.93
C GLU A 153 -8.97 -11.34 -6.10
N ASP A 154 -7.85 -10.98 -6.75
CA ASP A 154 -6.61 -10.59 -6.07
C ASP A 154 -6.52 -9.08 -5.78
N ALA A 155 -7.49 -8.28 -6.25
CA ALA A 155 -7.48 -6.83 -6.08
C ALA A 155 -7.94 -6.42 -4.68
N CYS A 156 -7.00 -6.11 -3.79
CA CYS A 156 -7.34 -5.54 -2.49
C CYS A 156 -8.05 -4.18 -2.67
N TYR A 157 -9.04 -3.89 -1.82
CA TYR A 157 -9.82 -2.65 -1.85
C TYR A 157 -10.59 -2.36 -3.15
N ALA A 158 -10.83 -3.35 -4.01
CA ALA A 158 -11.46 -3.12 -5.32
C ALA A 158 -12.76 -2.31 -5.23
N ALA A 159 -13.64 -2.66 -4.28
CA ALA A 159 -14.89 -1.95 -4.06
C ALA A 159 -14.68 -0.50 -3.55
N GLU A 160 -13.67 -0.26 -2.73
CA GLU A 160 -13.34 1.09 -2.25
C GLU A 160 -12.76 1.94 -3.38
N LEU A 161 -11.83 1.40 -4.17
CA LEU A 161 -11.27 2.08 -5.34
C LEU A 161 -12.38 2.46 -6.33
N GLN A 162 -13.31 1.55 -6.61
CA GLN A 162 -14.45 1.82 -7.49
C GLN A 162 -15.37 2.94 -6.94
N ARG A 163 -15.62 2.97 -5.63
CA ARG A 163 -16.37 4.08 -5.00
C ARG A 163 -15.61 5.39 -5.13
N ARG A 164 -14.31 5.40 -4.80
CA ARG A 164 -13.48 6.61 -4.84
C ARG A 164 -13.34 7.19 -6.24
N VAL A 165 -13.21 6.37 -7.29
CA VAL A 165 -13.19 6.89 -8.68
C VAL A 165 -14.48 7.66 -9.01
N ARG A 166 -15.62 7.27 -8.45
CA ARG A 166 -16.88 8.01 -8.64
C ARG A 166 -16.99 9.24 -7.75
N ASP A 167 -16.56 9.12 -6.50
CA ASP A 167 -16.88 10.08 -5.44
C ASP A 167 -15.72 11.05 -5.11
N ASP A 168 -14.51 10.81 -5.65
CA ASP A 168 -13.30 11.59 -5.42
C ASP A 168 -12.70 12.12 -6.74
N PRO A 169 -13.17 13.29 -7.22
CA PRO A 169 -12.68 13.91 -8.44
C PRO A 169 -11.15 14.06 -8.47
N GLY A 170 -10.57 13.72 -9.62
CA GLY A 170 -9.13 13.73 -9.85
C GLY A 170 -8.39 12.49 -9.36
N LEU A 171 -9.08 11.41 -8.97
CA LEU A 171 -8.49 10.08 -8.84
C LEU A 171 -8.88 9.23 -10.06
N ASP A 172 -7.89 8.88 -10.88
CA ASP A 172 -8.06 7.89 -11.96
C ASP A 172 -7.38 6.57 -11.55
N VAL A 173 -8.05 5.45 -11.83
CA VAL A 173 -7.51 4.10 -11.56
C VAL A 173 -7.54 3.27 -12.84
N HIS A 174 -6.40 2.71 -13.19
CA HIS A 174 -6.24 1.75 -14.27
C HIS A 174 -5.79 0.39 -13.73
N MET A 175 -6.56 -0.67 -14.03
CA MET A 175 -6.26 -2.03 -13.60
C MET A 175 -5.49 -2.79 -14.69
N VAL A 176 -4.46 -3.52 -14.29
CA VAL A 176 -3.68 -4.41 -15.17
C VAL A 176 -3.79 -5.83 -14.66
N TYR A 177 -4.47 -6.71 -15.39
CA TYR A 177 -4.62 -8.11 -15.04
C TYR A 177 -3.56 -8.96 -15.74
N THR A 178 -2.76 -9.71 -14.98
CA THR A 178 -1.61 -10.46 -15.52
C THR A 178 -1.93 -11.91 -15.89
N ARG A 179 -3.04 -12.47 -15.39
CA ARG A 179 -3.46 -13.86 -15.67
C ARG A 179 -4.89 -13.96 -16.19
N THR A 180 -5.84 -13.38 -15.46
CA THR A 180 -7.27 -13.44 -15.81
C THR A 180 -7.86 -12.04 -15.73
N ALA A 181 -8.50 -11.57 -16.80
CA ALA A 181 -9.20 -10.29 -16.81
C ALA A 181 -10.72 -10.53 -16.72
N PRO A 182 -11.51 -9.55 -16.23
CA PRO A 182 -12.97 -9.61 -16.30
C PRO A 182 -13.47 -9.82 -17.73
N ALA A 183 -14.64 -10.43 -17.88
CA ALA A 183 -15.29 -10.52 -19.18
C ALA A 183 -15.51 -9.11 -19.78
N GLY A 184 -15.15 -8.94 -21.05
CA GLY A 184 -15.23 -7.64 -21.74
C GLY A 184 -14.14 -6.63 -21.35
N TRP A 185 -13.11 -7.04 -20.61
CA TRP A 185 -11.95 -6.16 -20.34
C TRP A 185 -11.28 -5.76 -21.66
N PRO A 186 -10.94 -4.48 -21.86
CA PRO A 186 -10.52 -3.96 -23.18
C PRO A 186 -9.17 -4.50 -23.66
N THR A 187 -8.35 -5.07 -22.78
CA THR A 187 -7.05 -5.62 -23.11
C THR A 187 -6.94 -7.07 -22.66
N PRO A 188 -6.25 -7.94 -23.41
CA PRO A 188 -5.95 -9.29 -22.91
C PRO A 188 -5.05 -9.21 -21.66
N PRO A 189 -5.03 -10.27 -20.83
CA PRO A 189 -4.12 -10.34 -19.70
C PRO A 189 -2.66 -10.13 -20.12
N LYS A 190 -1.98 -9.22 -19.44
CA LYS A 190 -0.58 -8.86 -19.70
C LYS A 190 0.09 -8.30 -18.45
N ARG A 191 1.42 -8.32 -18.45
CA ARG A 191 2.21 -7.58 -17.45
C ARG A 191 2.25 -6.09 -17.82
N ILE A 192 2.56 -5.26 -16.83
CA ILE A 192 2.81 -3.83 -17.05
C ILE A 192 3.94 -3.65 -18.08
N ASP A 193 3.74 -2.72 -19.00
CA ASP A 193 4.67 -2.41 -20.09
C ASP A 193 4.74 -0.89 -20.31
N VAL A 194 5.65 -0.46 -21.19
CA VAL A 194 5.85 0.95 -21.54
C VAL A 194 4.55 1.61 -22.01
N ALA A 195 3.77 0.92 -22.85
CA ALA A 195 2.51 1.44 -23.37
C ALA A 195 1.48 1.69 -22.25
N THR A 196 1.43 0.82 -21.25
CA THR A 196 0.56 0.94 -20.09
C THR A 196 0.91 2.17 -19.26
N VAL A 197 2.20 2.35 -18.92
CA VAL A 197 2.65 3.50 -18.12
C VAL A 197 2.49 4.80 -18.91
N ASN A 198 2.79 4.81 -20.21
CA ASN A 198 2.62 5.99 -21.05
C ASN A 198 1.14 6.41 -21.21
N SER A 199 0.23 5.44 -21.35
CA SER A 199 -1.19 5.73 -21.59
C SER A 199 -1.96 6.09 -20.33
N HIS A 200 -1.59 5.49 -19.20
CA HIS A 200 -2.35 5.61 -17.94
C HIS A 200 -1.59 6.34 -16.83
N GLY A 201 -0.31 6.61 -17.02
CA GLY A 201 0.50 7.45 -16.13
C GLY A 201 0.38 8.94 -16.45
N TRP A 202 1.21 9.75 -15.82
CA TRP A 202 1.39 11.16 -16.17
C TRP A 202 2.56 11.30 -17.14
N PRO A 203 2.51 12.21 -18.13
CA PRO A 203 3.71 12.53 -18.91
C PRO A 203 4.82 13.08 -18.00
N PRO A 204 6.10 12.82 -18.31
CA PRO A 204 7.23 13.25 -17.49
C PRO A 204 7.30 14.77 -17.32
N ASP A 205 6.86 15.55 -18.31
CA ASP A 205 6.84 17.02 -18.28
C ASP A 205 5.93 17.62 -17.20
N PHE A 206 4.98 16.83 -16.69
CA PHE A 206 4.16 17.22 -15.53
C PHE A 206 4.91 17.09 -14.20
N ALA A 207 6.13 16.54 -14.22
CA ALA A 207 6.99 16.29 -13.06
C ALA A 207 6.26 15.64 -11.87
N PRO A 208 5.51 14.54 -12.08
CA PRO A 208 4.72 13.92 -11.02
C PRO A 208 5.63 13.38 -9.92
N ASP A 209 5.14 13.39 -8.67
CA ASP A 209 5.73 12.54 -7.63
C ASP A 209 5.26 11.10 -7.86
N VAL A 210 6.20 10.16 -7.99
CA VAL A 210 5.92 8.77 -8.39
C VAL A 210 6.22 7.82 -7.24
N PHE A 211 5.26 6.95 -6.91
CA PHE A 211 5.38 5.94 -5.88
C PHE A 211 5.12 4.55 -6.45
N VAL A 212 6.13 3.70 -6.40
CA VAL A 212 6.06 2.32 -6.90
C VAL A 212 6.19 1.35 -5.73
N CYS A 213 5.21 0.45 -5.56
CA CYS A 213 5.28 -0.59 -4.53
C CYS A 213 4.80 -1.94 -5.05
N GLY A 214 5.57 -3.00 -4.77
CA GLY A 214 5.31 -4.34 -5.29
C GLY A 214 6.41 -5.34 -4.92
N PRO A 215 6.32 -6.58 -5.43
CA PRO A 215 7.46 -7.51 -5.43
C PRO A 215 8.67 -6.91 -6.15
N SER A 216 9.89 -7.34 -5.80
CA SER A 216 11.14 -6.75 -6.34
C SER A 216 11.17 -6.66 -7.86
N SER A 217 10.82 -7.73 -8.56
CA SER A 217 10.81 -7.77 -10.03
C SER A 217 9.79 -6.82 -10.66
N PHE A 218 8.64 -6.62 -10.01
CA PHE A 218 7.65 -5.63 -10.45
C PHE A 218 8.18 -4.21 -10.27
N VAL A 219 8.77 -3.91 -9.11
CA VAL A 219 9.29 -2.58 -8.80
C VAL A 219 10.42 -2.20 -9.74
N GLU A 220 11.34 -3.12 -10.01
CA GLU A 220 12.42 -2.93 -10.99
C GLU A 220 11.86 -2.64 -12.38
N THR A 221 10.96 -3.50 -12.87
CA THR A 221 10.34 -3.33 -14.19
C THR A 221 9.63 -1.98 -14.32
N ALA A 222 8.83 -1.59 -13.32
CA ALA A 222 8.09 -0.34 -13.34
C ALA A 222 9.03 0.88 -13.26
N ALA A 223 10.07 0.83 -12.42
CA ALA A 223 11.05 1.90 -12.32
C ALA A 223 11.85 2.08 -13.63
N ASP A 224 12.27 0.98 -14.26
CA ASP A 224 13.00 1.02 -15.53
C ASP A 224 12.13 1.63 -16.65
N ILE A 225 10.84 1.26 -16.71
CA ILE A 225 9.89 1.87 -17.65
C ILE A 225 9.74 3.37 -17.40
N LEU A 226 9.58 3.80 -16.15
CA LEU A 226 9.44 5.22 -15.80
C LEU A 226 10.68 6.02 -16.20
N VAL A 227 11.88 5.49 -15.96
CA VAL A 227 13.13 6.14 -16.38
C VAL A 227 13.24 6.18 -17.90
N ALA A 228 12.91 5.09 -18.60
CA ALA A 228 12.92 5.03 -20.07
C ALA A 228 11.92 6.02 -20.71
N LEU A 229 10.80 6.29 -20.03
CA LEU A 229 9.83 7.31 -20.44
C LEU A 229 10.26 8.74 -20.09
N GLY A 230 11.38 8.94 -19.40
CA GLY A 230 11.95 10.26 -19.10
C GLY A 230 11.55 10.87 -17.77
N HIS A 231 10.94 10.11 -16.85
CA HIS A 231 10.68 10.62 -15.49
C HIS A 231 12.00 10.87 -14.74
N ASP A 232 12.08 11.97 -13.98
CA ASP A 232 13.23 12.24 -13.10
C ASP A 232 13.36 11.14 -12.03
N PRO A 233 14.47 10.40 -11.97
CA PRO A 233 14.68 9.36 -10.95
C PRO A 233 14.54 9.86 -9.51
N LYS A 234 14.79 11.15 -9.23
CA LYS A 234 14.64 11.74 -7.89
C LYS A 234 13.17 11.87 -7.46
N LYS A 235 12.25 11.84 -8.42
CA LYS A 235 10.80 11.87 -8.21
C LYS A 235 10.20 10.47 -8.07
N ILE A 236 10.96 9.43 -8.40
CA ILE A 236 10.55 8.03 -8.27
C ILE A 236 10.98 7.50 -6.92
N ARG A 237 10.00 7.19 -6.08
CA ARG A 237 10.20 6.50 -4.80
C ARG A 237 9.71 5.07 -4.97
N THR A 238 10.49 4.12 -4.48
CA THR A 238 10.19 2.69 -4.58
C THR A 238 10.18 2.05 -3.19
N GLU A 239 9.24 1.16 -2.94
CA GLU A 239 9.21 0.25 -1.79
C GLU A 239 8.99 -1.18 -2.27
N ARG A 240 9.71 -2.14 -1.69
CA ARG A 240 9.69 -3.56 -2.10
C ARG A 240 9.24 -4.42 -0.93
N PHE A 241 8.52 -5.50 -1.21
CA PHE A 241 8.22 -6.56 -0.24
C PHE A 241 8.45 -7.94 -0.87
N GLY A 242 8.56 -8.96 -0.01
CA GLY A 242 8.73 -10.35 -0.46
C GLY A 242 10.16 -10.74 -0.86
N GLY A 243 11.17 -10.18 -0.18
CA GLY A 243 12.55 -10.66 -0.26
C GLY A 243 12.92 -11.45 0.99
N ALA A 244 13.33 -12.71 0.80
CA ALA A 244 14.38 -13.32 1.61
C ALA A 244 15.72 -13.02 0.96
#